data_AF-A0AAU9CZA0-F1
#
_entry.id   AF-A0AAU9CZA0-F1
#
_cell.length_a   1.000
_cell.length_b   1.000
_cell.length_c   1.000
_cell.angle_alpha   90.00
_cell.angle_beta   90.00
_cell.angle_gamma   90.00
#
_symmetry.space_group_name_H-M   'P 1'
#
loop_
_entity.id
_entity.type
_entity.pdbx_description
1 polymer ?
#
loop_
_entity_poly.entity_id
_entity_poly.type
_entity_poly.pdbx_seq_one_letter_code
_entity_poly.pdbx_strand_id
1 'polypeptide(L)' 'MEIDYNELSKREYEIFGEISDISARFSDDPEDLKIPNVYYSEEQIRNEVMKMWRLLKR' A
#
# COMPACT_ATOMS: atom_id res chain seq x y z
N MET A 1 17.84 -23.69 -5.79
CA MET A 1 17.50 -22.30 -6.17
C MET A 1 17.88 -21.44 -4.99
N GLU A 2 18.96 -20.67 -5.11
CA GLU A 2 19.11 -19.49 -4.26
C GLU A 2 18.06 -18.51 -4.76
N ILE A 3 17.12 -18.15 -3.88
CA ILE A 3 16.29 -16.98 -4.12
C ILE A 3 17.28 -15.82 -4.05
N ASP A 4 17.46 -15.14 -5.17
CA ASP A 4 18.25 -13.92 -5.18
C ASP A 4 17.45 -12.86 -4.42
N TYR A 5 17.76 -12.73 -3.12
CA TYR A 5 17.26 -11.68 -2.24
C TYR A 5 17.94 -10.34 -2.52
N ASN A 6 18.56 -10.13 -3.69
CA ASN A 6 19.03 -8.82 -4.13
C ASN A 6 17.91 -7.80 -3.89
N GLU A 7 18.22 -6.93 -2.93
CA GLU A 7 17.27 -6.17 -2.15
C GLU A 7 16.35 -5.36 -3.05
N LEU A 8 15.07 -5.23 -2.64
CA LEU A 8 14.15 -4.29 -3.26
C LEU A 8 14.87 -2.96 -3.46
N SER A 9 14.72 -2.33 -4.63
CA SER A 9 15.25 -0.99 -4.80
C SER A 9 14.66 -0.08 -3.72
N LYS A 10 15.39 0.99 -3.35
CA LYS A 10 14.89 1.95 -2.36
C LYS A 10 13.45 2.41 -2.66
N ARG A 11 13.14 2.62 -3.95
CA ARG A 11 11.80 3.00 -4.40
C ARG A 11 10.75 1.89 -4.20
N GLU A 12 11.11 0.63 -4.45
CA GLU A 12 10.23 -0.50 -4.17
C GLU A 12 9.99 -0.67 -2.67
N TYR A 13 11.03 -0.52 -1.83
CA TYR A 13 10.88 -0.54 -0.37
C TYR A 13 9.94 0.57 0.13
N GLU A 14 10.10 1.80 -0.35
CA GLU A 14 9.23 2.92 0.02
C GLU A 14 7.79 2.65 -0.37
N ILE A 15 7.56 2.22 -1.62
CA ILE A 15 6.21 1.92 -2.13
C ILE A 15 5.56 0.77 -1.35
N PHE A 16 6.28 -0.32 -1.10
CA PHE A 16 5.73 -1.46 -0.35
C PHE A 16 5.52 -1.12 1.13
N GLY A 17 6.33 -0.23 1.69
CA GLY A 17 6.11 0.34 3.03
C GLY A 17 4.78 1.12 3.09
N GLU A 18 4.55 2.03 2.14
CA GLU A 18 3.29 2.78 2.06
C GLU A 18 2.07 1.87 1.89
N ILE A 19 2.16 0.83 1.04
CA ILE A 19 1.08 -0.17 0.89
C ILE A 19 0.83 -0.90 2.20
N SER A 20 1.90 -1.31 2.90
CA SER A 20 1.81 -1.98 4.19
C SER A 20 1.11 -1.09 5.23
N ASP A 21 1.49 0.18 5.30
CA ASP A 21 0.93 1.16 6.24
C ASP A 21 -0.57 1.39 6.02
N ILE A 22 -1.00 1.61 4.77
CA ILE A 22 -2.43 1.83 4.49
C ILE A 22 -3.25 0.55 4.65
N SER A 23 -2.68 -0.61 4.34
CA SER A 23 -3.38 -1.90 4.44
C SER A 23 -3.57 -2.33 5.90
N ALA A 24 -2.60 -2.02 6.78
CA ALA A 24 -2.72 -2.23 8.22
C ALA A 24 -3.82 -1.37 8.87
N ARG A 25 -4.29 -0.34 8.17
CA ARG A 25 -5.30 0.62 8.60
C ARG A 25 -6.62 0.45 7.85
N PHE A 26 -6.85 -0.75 7.32
CA PHE A 26 -8.13 -1.11 6.74
C PHE A 26 -9.25 -1.02 7.79
N SER A 27 -10.37 -0.41 7.42
CA SER A 27 -11.63 -0.51 8.18
C SER A 27 -12.81 -0.54 7.21
N ASP A 28 -13.82 -1.33 7.55
CA ASP A 28 -15.13 -1.37 6.89
C ASP A 28 -16.21 -0.63 7.70
N ASP A 29 -15.87 -0.05 8.86
CA ASP A 29 -16.78 0.78 9.66
C ASP A 29 -16.91 2.20 9.06
N PRO A 30 -18.13 2.66 8.69
CA PRO A 30 -18.34 4.01 8.19
C PRO A 30 -17.93 5.14 9.15
N GLU A 31 -17.95 4.94 10.46
CA GLU A 31 -17.51 5.95 11.44
C GLU A 31 -15.99 6.08 11.47
N ASP A 32 -15.25 4.97 11.37
CA ASP A 32 -13.79 4.96 11.22
C ASP A 32 -13.38 5.73 9.94
N LEU A 33 -14.09 5.48 8.83
CA LEU A 33 -13.80 6.11 7.53
C LEU A 33 -14.08 7.62 7.50
N LYS A 34 -14.77 8.19 8.49
CA LYS A 34 -14.91 9.64 8.65
C LYS A 34 -13.65 10.30 9.21
N ILE A 35 -12.76 9.53 9.83
CA ILE A 35 -11.54 10.06 10.45
C ILE A 35 -10.47 10.24 9.35
N PRO A 36 -10.13 11.49 8.98
CA PRO A 36 -9.29 11.75 7.83
C PRO A 36 -7.88 11.21 8.02
N ASN A 37 -7.35 10.54 7.00
CA ASN A 37 -6.01 9.94 6.98
C ASN A 37 -5.76 8.94 8.13
N VAL A 38 -6.82 8.35 8.71
CA VAL A 38 -6.70 7.33 9.76
C VAL A 38 -6.98 5.93 9.26
N TYR A 39 -8.14 5.72 8.65
CA TYR A 39 -8.56 4.43 8.13
C TYR A 39 -8.79 4.50 6.62
N TYR A 40 -8.68 3.33 5.98
CA TYR A 40 -8.84 3.19 4.54
C TYR A 40 -9.85 2.09 4.23
N SER A 41 -10.76 2.36 3.30
CA SER A 41 -11.64 1.34 2.74
C SER A 41 -10.90 0.43 1.76
N GLU A 42 -11.50 -0.71 1.43
CA GLU A 42 -10.97 -1.61 0.39
C GLU A 42 -10.77 -0.86 -0.94
N GLU A 43 -11.73 -0.02 -1.34
CA GLU A 43 -11.64 0.75 -2.58
C GLU A 43 -10.45 1.72 -2.56
N GLN A 44 -10.24 2.42 -1.44
CA GLN A 44 -9.12 3.34 -1.28
C GLN A 44 -7.78 2.60 -1.37
N ILE A 45 -7.64 1.47 -0.67
CA ILE A 45 -6.42 0.64 -0.70
C ILE A 45 -6.17 0.13 -2.13
N ARG A 46 -7.19 -0.41 -2.81
CA ARG A 46 -7.05 -0.88 -4.20
C ARG A 46 -6.63 0.23 -5.15
N ASN A 47 -7.19 1.42 -4.99
CA ASN A 47 -6.84 2.59 -5.80
C ASN A 47 -5.38 3.01 -5.58
N GLU A 48 -4.90 3.05 -4.33
CA GLU A 48 -3.50 3.35 -4.04
C GLU A 48 -2.54 2.27 -4.58
N VAL A 49 -2.86 1.00 -4.36
CA VAL A 49 -2.08 -0.13 -4.91
C VAL A 49 -1.99 -0.04 -6.43
N MET A 50 -3.09 0.28 -7.13
CA MET A 50 -3.06 0.46 -8.59
C MET A 50 -2.21 1.65 -9.04
N LYS A 51 -2.23 2.77 -8.30
CA LYS A 51 -1.37 3.93 -8.59
C LYS A 51 0.10 3.55 -8.42
N MET A 52 0.44 2.93 -7.30
CA MET A 52 1.80 2.48 -6.96
C MET A 52 2.32 1.43 -7.93
N TRP A 53 1.48 0.48 -8.34
CA TRP A 53 1.82 -0.51 -9.36
C TRP A 53 2.18 0.14 -10.70
N ARG A 54 1.47 1.20 -11.10
CA ARG A 54 1.81 1.97 -12.31
C ARG A 54 3.16 2.69 -12.18
N LEU A 55 3.56 3.10 -10.97
CA LEU A 55 4.86 3.72 -10.72
C LEU A 55 6.03 2.74 -10.80
N LEU A 56 5.77 1.45 -10.55
CA LEU A 56 6.76 0.37 -10.62
C LEU A 56 6.93 -0.21 -12.04
N LYS A 57 5.92 -0.09 -12.90
CA LYS A 57 6.06 -0.51 -14.31
C LYS A 57 7.03 0.41 -15.05
N ARG A 58 8.16 -0.17 -15.48
CA ARG A 58 9.08 0.40 -16.47
C ARG A 58 8.49 0.33 -17.88
#